data_AF-A0A2G6TW54-F1
#
_entry.id   AF-A0A2G6TW54-F1
#
_cell.length_a   1.000
_cell.length_b   1.000
_cell.length_c   1.000
_cell.angle_alpha   90.00
_cell.angle_beta   90.00
_cell.angle_gamma   90.00
#
_symmetry.space_group_name_H-M   'P 1'
#
loop_
_entity.id
_entity.type
_entity.pdbx_description
1 polymer ?
#
loop_
_entity_poly.entity_id
_entity_poly.type
_entity_poly.pdbx_seq_one_letter_code
_entity_poly.pdbx_strand_id
1 'polypeptide(L)'
;MKLSQNDFEHLKDKLNLGEMTAAEANVQKVRMQRVLLVSRLTADVRRALNAAVKRGDLGHMKKDGHKPEAYFHPTFDYLARQERNAHERSVLRAISAVCG
;
A
#
# COMPACT_ATOMS: atom_id res chain seq x y z
N MET A 1 10.78 1.59 0.69
CA MET A 1 11.52 2.26 -0.41
C MET A 1 10.60 3.33 -0.97
N LYS A 2 10.99 4.61 -0.99
CA LYS A 2 10.11 5.67 -1.52
C LYS A 2 10.18 5.64 -3.05
N LEU A 3 9.04 5.87 -3.72
CA LEU A 3 9.00 6.03 -5.18
C LEU A 3 9.93 7.18 -5.58
N SER A 4 10.65 7.03 -6.71
CA SER A 4 11.41 8.15 -7.27
C SER A 4 10.45 9.23 -7.77
N GLN A 5 10.90 10.48 -7.82
CA GLN A 5 10.14 11.55 -8.44
C GLN A 5 9.86 11.22 -9.92
N ASN A 6 10.85 10.65 -10.62
CA ASN A 6 10.72 10.26 -12.02
C ASN A 6 9.64 9.18 -12.25
N ASP A 7 9.53 8.22 -11.31
CA ASP A 7 8.49 7.18 -11.36
C ASP A 7 7.08 7.79 -11.27
N PHE A 8 6.95 8.82 -10.46
CA PHE A 8 5.67 9.50 -10.24
C PHE A 8 5.29 10.39 -11.43
N GLU A 9 6.27 11.07 -12.03
CA GLU A 9 6.09 11.86 -13.24
C GLU A 9 5.67 10.98 -14.42
N HIS A 10 6.37 9.86 -14.63
CA HIS A 10 6.00 8.90 -15.67
C HIS A 10 4.58 8.33 -15.49
N LEU A 11 4.14 8.04 -14.26
CA LEU A 11 2.75 7.62 -14.01
C LEU A 11 1.75 8.74 -14.31
N LYS A 12 2.07 10.00 -13.98
CA LYS A 12 1.21 11.15 -14.30
C LYS A 12 1.09 11.37 -15.80
N ASP A 13 2.20 11.27 -16.54
CA ASP A 13 2.20 11.47 -17.98
C ASP A 13 1.31 10.45 -18.68
N LYS A 14 1.39 9.17 -18.28
CA LYS A 14 0.51 8.12 -18.81
C LYS A 14 -0.96 8.33 -18.49
N LEU A 15 -1.27 8.86 -17.31
CA LEU A 15 -2.63 9.25 -16.96
C LEU A 15 -3.13 10.40 -17.85
N ASN A 16 -2.30 11.43 -18.05
CA ASN A 16 -2.65 12.59 -18.86
C ASN A 16 -2.83 12.25 -20.34
N LEU A 17 -2.02 11.32 -20.86
CA LEU A 17 -2.10 10.82 -22.22
C LEU A 17 -3.26 9.83 -22.43
N GLY A 18 -3.97 9.43 -21.37
CA GLY A 18 -5.05 8.45 -21.45
C GLY A 18 -4.56 7.01 -21.69
N GLU A 19 -3.26 6.75 -21.59
CA GLU A 19 -2.66 5.42 -21.73
C GLU A 19 -2.89 4.54 -20.50
N MET A 20 -3.33 5.15 -19.39
CA MET A 20 -3.59 4.46 -18.14
C MET A 20 -4.77 5.08 -17.42
N THR A 21 -5.60 4.25 -16.79
CA THR A 21 -6.68 4.72 -15.91
C THR A 21 -6.16 5.03 -14.51
N ALA A 22 -6.88 5.88 -13.77
CA ALA A 22 -6.56 6.15 -12.37
C ALA A 22 -6.54 4.86 -11.52
N ALA A 23 -7.37 3.87 -11.84
CA ALA A 23 -7.39 2.58 -11.16
C ALA A 23 -6.07 1.81 -11.37
N GLU A 24 -5.60 1.73 -12.61
CA GLU A 24 -4.34 1.08 -12.97
C GLU A 24 -3.14 1.79 -12.36
N ALA A 25 -3.12 3.12 -12.38
CA ALA A 25 -2.05 3.90 -11.77
C ALA A 25 -1.93 3.65 -10.25
N ASN A 26 -3.06 3.51 -9.55
CA ASN A 26 -3.06 3.18 -8.13
C ASN A 26 -2.47 1.78 -7.86
N VAL A 27 -2.79 0.80 -8.71
CA VAL A 27 -2.23 -0.55 -8.63
C VAL A 27 -0.73 -0.53 -8.90
N GLN A 28 -0.30 0.14 -9.98
CA GLN A 28 1.11 0.28 -10.33
C GLN A 28 1.91 0.97 -9.23
N LYS A 29 1.35 2.02 -8.63
CA LYS A 29 1.96 2.69 -7.48
C LYS A 29 2.25 1.72 -6.34
N VAL A 30 1.31 0.85 -5.96
CA VAL A 30 1.55 -0.17 -4.92
C VAL A 30 2.61 -1.17 -5.35
N ARG A 31 2.58 -1.63 -6.61
CA ARG A 31 3.60 -2.55 -7.13
C ARG A 31 5.01 -1.95 -7.05
N MET A 32 5.15 -0.69 -7.44
CA MET A 32 6.42 0.04 -7.40
C MET A 32 6.87 0.35 -5.96
N GLN A 33 5.94 0.70 -5.07
CA GLN A 33 6.21 0.91 -3.64
C GLN A 33 6.52 -0.39 -2.89
N ARG A 34 6.21 -1.54 -3.50
CA ARG A 34 6.28 -2.91 -2.94
C ARG A 34 5.26 -3.17 -1.83
N VAL A 35 5.05 -2.22 -0.92
CA VAL A 35 4.08 -2.30 0.18
C VAL A 35 3.39 -0.95 0.37
N LEU A 36 2.08 -1.01 0.58
CA LEU A 36 1.24 0.10 1.01
C LEU A 36 0.54 -0.29 2.32
N LEU A 37 0.94 0.35 3.43
CA LEU A 37 0.16 0.30 4.67
C LEU A 37 -1.00 1.30 4.61
N VAL A 38 -2.20 0.81 4.91
CA VAL A 38 -3.43 1.59 4.80
C VAL A 38 -3.69 2.37 6.08
N SER A 39 -3.64 3.69 5.99
CA SER A 39 -4.14 4.61 7.01
C SER A 39 -5.51 5.15 6.62
N ARG A 40 -5.63 5.69 5.40
CA ARG A 40 -6.88 6.15 4.76
C ARG A 40 -6.82 5.85 3.27
N LEU A 41 -7.92 5.33 2.73
CA LEU A 41 -8.12 5.14 1.29
C LEU A 41 -9.55 5.54 0.93
N THR A 42 -9.71 6.19 -0.22
CA THR A 42 -11.05 6.44 -0.77
C THR A 42 -11.69 5.12 -1.22
N ALA A 43 -13.02 5.09 -1.28
CA ALA A 43 -13.76 3.88 -1.68
C ALA A 43 -13.36 3.39 -3.08
N ASP A 44 -13.14 4.32 -4.02
CA ASP A 44 -12.72 4.00 -5.39
C ASP A 44 -11.34 3.37 -5.46
N VAL A 45 -10.37 3.92 -4.73
CA VAL A 45 -9.01 3.36 -4.71
C VAL A 45 -9.03 1.99 -4.06
N ARG A 46 -9.74 1.83 -2.94
CA ARG A 46 -9.91 0.53 -2.28
C ARG A 46 -10.55 -0.51 -3.22
N ARG A 47 -11.58 -0.12 -3.98
CA ARG A 47 -12.22 -0.99 -4.97
C ARG A 47 -11.25 -1.41 -6.07
N ALA A 48 -10.46 -0.48 -6.61
CA ALA A 48 -9.45 -0.75 -7.63
C ALA A 48 -8.37 -1.73 -7.11
N LEU A 49 -7.84 -1.50 -5.91
CA LEU A 49 -6.84 -2.37 -5.30
C LEU A 49 -7.41 -3.77 -5.00
N ASN A 50 -8.63 -3.87 -4.49
CA ASN A 50 -9.29 -5.16 -4.27
C ASN A 50 -9.53 -5.92 -5.58
N ALA A 51 -9.88 -5.23 -6.66
CA ALA A 51 -10.00 -5.86 -7.98
C ALA A 51 -8.65 -6.41 -8.46
N ALA A 52 -7.56 -5.66 -8.27
CA ALA A 52 -6.21 -6.10 -8.59
C ALA A 52 -5.77 -7.32 -7.75
N VAL A 53 -6.16 -7.38 -6.47
CA VAL A 53 -5.93 -8.55 -5.62
C VAL A 53 -6.67 -9.78 -6.17
N LYS A 54 -7.93 -9.63 -6.59
CA LYS A 54 -8.70 -10.72 -7.19
C LYS A 54 -8.08 -11.25 -8.49
N ARG A 55 -7.40 -10.38 -9.25
CA ARG A 55 -6.66 -10.76 -10.46
C ARG A 55 -5.28 -11.38 -10.19
N GLY A 56 -4.78 -11.27 -8.95
CA GLY A 56 -3.44 -11.73 -8.58
C GLY A 56 -2.33 -10.69 -8.80
N ASP A 57 -2.66 -9.46 -9.21
CA ASP A 57 -1.68 -8.38 -9.43
C ASP A 57 -1.07 -7.87 -8.11
N LEU A 58 -1.81 -8.01 -7.01
CA LEU A 58 -1.44 -7.57 -5.67
C LEU A 58 -1.81 -8.63 -4.63
N GLY A 59 -1.05 -8.65 -3.54
CA GLY A 59 -1.43 -9.30 -2.30
C GLY A 59 -2.19 -8.34 -1.37
N HIS A 60 -2.98 -8.90 -0.45
CA HIS A 60 -3.73 -8.15 0.56
C HIS A 60 -3.64 -8.83 1.92
N MET A 61 -3.49 -8.01 2.96
CA MET A 61 -3.63 -8.45 4.34
C MET A 61 -4.61 -7.53 5.08
N LYS A 62 -5.63 -8.13 5.69
CA LYS A 62 -6.59 -7.43 6.53
C LYS A 62 -5.93 -6.89 7.81
N LYS A 63 -6.50 -5.81 8.36
CA LYS A 63 -6.13 -5.28 9.68
C LYS A 63 -6.24 -6.37 10.74
N ASP A 64 -5.28 -6.39 11.68
CA ASP A 64 -5.21 -7.35 12.77
C ASP A 64 -4.63 -6.64 14.01
N GLY A 65 -5.44 -6.40 15.04
CA GLY A 65 -5.04 -5.60 16.21
C GLY A 65 -4.47 -4.22 15.82
N HIS A 66 -3.22 -3.95 16.21
CA HIS A 66 -2.49 -2.74 15.87
C HIS A 66 -1.73 -2.83 14.53
N LYS A 67 -1.76 -3.98 13.85
CA LYS A 67 -1.19 -4.13 12.51
C LYS A 67 -2.17 -3.55 11.49
N PRO A 68 -1.78 -2.51 10.73
CA PRO A 68 -2.66 -1.88 9.75
C PRO A 68 -3.01 -2.85 8.63
N GLU A 69 -4.07 -2.54 7.88
CA GLU A 69 -4.33 -3.22 6.60
C GLU A 69 -3.20 -2.92 5.61
N ALA A 70 -2.88 -3.86 4.71
CA ALA A 70 -1.83 -3.67 3.72
C ALA A 70 -2.18 -4.24 2.34
N TYR A 71 -1.76 -3.53 1.30
CA TYR A 71 -1.67 -4.02 -0.08
C TYR A 71 -0.20 -4.10 -0.47
N PHE A 72 0.21 -5.14 -1.20
CA PHE A 72 1.62 -5.35 -1.49
C PHE A 72 1.83 -6.07 -2.82
N HIS A 73 3.04 -5.99 -3.35
CA HIS A 73 3.45 -6.78 -4.50
C HIS A 73 3.51 -8.27 -4.11
N PRO A 74 2.95 -9.21 -4.89
CA PRO A 74 2.76 -10.61 -4.46
C PRO A 74 4.04 -11.32 -3.97
N THR A 75 5.20 -10.96 -4.50
CA THR A 75 6.51 -11.53 -4.12
C THR A 75 7.15 -10.89 -2.88
N PHE A 76 6.51 -9.90 -2.27
CA PHE A 76 7.04 -9.13 -1.13
C PHE A 76 6.13 -9.24 0.11
N ASP A 77 5.45 -10.37 0.32
CA ASP A 77 4.62 -10.61 1.49
C ASP A 77 5.42 -10.49 2.81
N TYR A 78 6.67 -10.95 2.80
CA TYR A 78 7.59 -10.83 3.94
C TYR A 78 7.81 -9.37 4.35
N LEU A 79 7.93 -8.46 3.38
CA LEU A 79 8.12 -7.03 3.64
C LEU A 79 6.83 -6.42 4.19
N ALA A 80 5.67 -6.83 3.67
CA ALA A 80 4.38 -6.41 4.21
C ALA A 80 4.22 -6.82 5.68
N ARG A 81 4.60 -8.05 6.05
CA ARG A 81 4.61 -8.51 7.45
C ARG A 81 5.57 -7.68 8.30
N GLN A 82 6.78 -7.43 7.79
CA GLN A 82 7.81 -6.67 8.51
C GLN A 82 7.34 -5.24 8.81
N GLU A 83 6.81 -4.53 7.82
CA GLU A 83 6.34 -3.15 7.99
C GLU A 83 5.13 -3.07 8.92
N ARG A 84 4.18 -4.00 8.81
CA ARG A 84 3.03 -4.10 9.72
C ARG A 84 3.46 -4.34 11.17
N ASN A 85 4.39 -5.27 11.39
CA ASN A 85 4.92 -5.57 12.72
C ASN A 85 5.72 -4.38 13.29
N ALA A 86 6.46 -3.65 12.44
CA ALA A 86 7.16 -2.43 12.86
C ALA A 86 6.18 -1.34 13.29
N HIS A 87 5.08 -1.17 12.56
CA HIS A 87 4.02 -0.23 12.92
C HIS A 87 3.40 -0.58 14.27
N GLU A 88 3.01 -1.84 14.49
CA GLU A 88 2.47 -2.31 15.75
C GLU A 88 3.42 -2.03 16.93
N ARG A 89 4.71 -2.37 16.81
CA ARG A 89 5.71 -2.07 17.85
C ARG A 89 5.80 -0.58 18.15
N SER A 90 5.71 0.27 17.13
CA SER A 90 5.72 1.72 17.31
C SER A 90 4.51 2.20 18.12
N VAL A 91 3.32 1.68 17.81
CA VAL A 91 2.07 1.99 18.54
C VAL A 91 2.16 1.53 19.99
N LEU A 92 2.60 0.30 20.24
CA LEU A 92 2.74 -0.23 21.60
C LEU A 92 3.73 0.60 22.44
N ARG A 93 4.87 1.00 21.85
CA ARG A 93 5.84 1.88 22.51
C ARG A 93 5.24 3.25 22.85
N ALA A 94 4.48 3.83 21.93
CA ALA A 94 3.82 5.11 22.17
C ALA A 94 2.80 5.01 23.32
N ILE A 95 2.01 3.93 23.36
CA ILE A 95 1.06 3.69 24.46
C ILE A 95 1.80 3.51 25.79
N SER A 96 2.86 2.70 25.83
CA SER A 96 3.63 2.48 27.06
C SER A 96 4.29 3.75 27.59
N ALA A 97 4.68 4.68 26.72
CA ALA A 97 5.30 5.94 27.12
C ALA A 97 4.31 6.96 27.71
N VAL A 98 3.01 6.78 27.48
CA VAL A 98 1.96 7.64 28.09
C VAL A 98 1.44 7.04 29.39
N CYS A 99 1.40 5.71 29.48
CA CYS A 99 0.82 4.99 30.62
C CYS A 99 1.84 4.56 31.69
N GLY A 100 3.14 4.66 31.43
CA GLY A 100 4.23 4.39 32.39
C GLY A 100 4.83 5.68 32.90
#